data_AF-A0A348DMS8-F1
#
_entry.id   AF-A0A348DMS8-F1
#
_cell.length_a   1.000
_cell.length_b   1.000
_cell.length_c   1.000
_cell.angle_alpha   90.00
_cell.angle_beta   90.00
_cell.angle_gamma   90.00
#
_symmetry.space_group_name_H-M   'P 1'
#
loop_
_entity.id
_entity.type
_entity.pdbx_description
1 polymer ?
#
loop_
_entity_poly.entity_id
_entity_poly.type
_entity_poly.pdbx_seq_one_letter_code
_entity_poly.pdbx_strand_id
1 'polypeptide(L)'
;MSNISTWRVACTFRRALWFSFVTAPALSFFVGFVFLSFNNSLAGEFMEEARSLVADAPPGKVWDCVPPRNTSPEDSLPPVPSVKPVCERVLVDADTWQRSTDTFIKHVYLWLAILGAVIWWSWNGMKESLVIVLWLKEKAGKILPTMRGER
;
A
#
# COMPACT_ATOMS: atom_id res chain seq x y z
N MET A 1 -31.77 8.07 24.59
CA MET A 1 -31.18 6.88 23.91
C MET A 1 -30.13 7.19 22.84
N SER A 2 -30.14 8.37 22.19
CA SER A 2 -29.22 8.72 21.08
C SER A 2 -27.74 8.93 21.46
N ASN A 3 -27.42 9.35 22.69
CA ASN A 3 -26.03 9.59 23.12
C ASN A 3 -25.23 8.28 23.26
N ILE A 4 -25.86 7.22 23.75
CA ILE A 4 -25.21 5.91 23.98
C ILE A 4 -24.89 5.20 22.65
N SER A 5 -25.79 5.28 21.66
CA SER A 5 -25.54 4.71 20.32
C SER A 5 -24.44 5.46 19.59
N THR A 6 -24.44 6.80 19.66
CA THR A 6 -23.41 7.64 19.01
C THR A 6 -22.02 7.41 19.59
N TRP A 7 -21.90 7.30 20.92
CA TRP A 7 -20.61 7.01 21.58
C TRP A 7 -20.05 5.64 21.18
N ARG A 8 -20.92 4.62 21.11
CA ARG A 8 -20.52 3.27 20.68
C ARG A 8 -20.00 3.28 19.25
N VAL A 9 -20.73 3.92 18.33
CA VAL A 9 -20.34 4.05 16.91
C VAL A 9 -19.00 4.76 16.78
N ALA A 10 -18.81 5.89 17.48
CA ALA A 10 -17.54 6.62 17.48
C ALA A 10 -16.38 5.77 18.01
N CYS A 11 -16.59 5.02 19.09
CA CYS A 11 -15.59 4.09 19.62
C CYS A 11 -15.24 2.98 18.63
N THR A 12 -16.24 2.40 17.95
CA THR A 12 -16.02 1.37 16.94
C THR A 12 -15.23 1.91 15.76
N PHE A 13 -15.59 3.09 15.23
CA PHE A 13 -14.83 3.74 14.16
C PHE A 13 -13.39 4.03 14.57
N ARG A 14 -13.17 4.59 15.76
CA ARG A 14 -11.81 4.85 16.28
C ARG A 14 -10.98 3.57 16.36
N ARG A 15 -11.56 2.47 16.85
CA ARG A 15 -10.88 1.17 16.93
C ARG A 15 -10.56 0.61 15.54
N ALA A 16 -11.51 0.70 14.61
CA ALA A 16 -11.31 0.27 13.22
C ALA A 16 -10.18 1.06 12.57
N LEU A 17 -10.19 2.40 12.67
CA LEU A 17 -9.13 3.25 12.12
C LEU A 17 -7.78 2.94 12.74
N TRP A 18 -7.70 2.77 14.06
CA TRP A 18 -6.46 2.42 14.73
C TRP A 18 -5.92 1.07 14.28
N PHE A 19 -6.80 0.06 14.20
CA PHE A 19 -6.38 -1.26 13.74
C PHE A 19 -5.89 -1.23 12.28
N SER A 20 -6.64 -0.57 11.39
CA SER A 20 -6.32 -0.50 9.96
C SER A 20 -5.07 0.31 9.66
N PHE A 21 -4.88 1.48 10.28
CA PHE A 21 -3.74 2.33 9.95
C PHE A 21 -2.51 2.05 10.81
N VAL A 22 -2.65 1.48 12.00
CA VAL A 22 -1.52 1.30 12.92
C VAL A 22 -1.20 -0.18 13.09
N THR A 23 -2.15 -0.95 13.64
CA THR A 23 -1.86 -2.34 14.04
C THR A 23 -1.57 -3.25 12.86
N ALA A 24 -2.41 -3.23 11.82
CA ALA A 24 -2.27 -4.14 10.68
C ALA A 24 -0.98 -3.88 9.87
N PRO A 25 -0.67 -2.64 9.43
CA PRO A 25 0.58 -2.37 8.72
C PRO A 25 1.82 -2.66 9.58
N ALA A 26 1.83 -2.27 10.86
CA ALA A 26 2.96 -2.52 11.75
C ALA A 26 3.21 -4.03 11.95
N LEU A 27 2.14 -4.81 12.18
CA LEU A 27 2.25 -6.26 12.32
C LEU A 27 2.74 -6.90 11.02
N SER A 28 2.24 -6.47 9.87
CA SER A 28 2.69 -6.98 8.57
C SER A 28 4.17 -6.71 8.32
N PHE A 29 4.65 -5.49 8.59
CA PHE A 29 6.08 -5.17 8.48
C PHE A 29 6.93 -5.95 9.48
N PHE A 30 6.45 -6.13 10.71
CA PHE A 30 7.14 -6.93 11.71
C PHE A 30 7.27 -8.40 11.29
N VAL A 31 6.18 -9.02 10.83
CA VAL A 31 6.20 -10.40 10.33
C VAL A 31 7.12 -10.53 9.11
N GLY A 32 7.07 -9.57 8.17
CA GLY A 32 7.96 -9.54 7.02
C GLY A 32 9.44 -9.44 7.43
N PHE A 33 9.75 -8.56 8.39
CA PHE A 33 11.09 -8.42 8.94
C PHE A 33 11.60 -9.71 9.59
N VAL A 34 10.76 -10.34 10.42
CA VAL A 34 11.08 -11.61 11.08
C VAL A 34 11.30 -12.73 10.05
N PHE A 35 10.45 -12.80 9.02
CA PHE A 35 10.58 -13.79 7.96
C PHE A 35 11.91 -13.62 7.19
N LEU A 36 12.28 -12.39 6.84
CA LEU A 36 13.57 -12.10 6.21
C LEU A 36 14.74 -12.48 7.12
N SER A 37 14.62 -12.23 8.43
CA SER A 37 15.65 -12.56 9.41
C SER A 37 15.92 -14.05 9.58
N PHE A 38 14.94 -14.91 9.33
CA PHE A 38 15.12 -16.36 9.42
C PHE A 38 15.64 -17.00 8.14
N ASN A 39 15.33 -16.41 6.98
CA ASN A 39 15.73 -16.97 5.69
C ASN A 39 17.12 -16.47 5.23
N ASN A 40 17.50 -15.23 5.57
CA ASN A 40 18.75 -14.61 5.14
C ASN A 40 19.36 -13.74 6.24
N SER A 41 20.61 -13.35 6.06
CA SER A 41 21.18 -12.24 6.85
C SER A 41 20.57 -10.93 6.39
N LEU A 42 19.77 -10.28 7.24
CA LEU A 42 19.15 -8.97 6.94
C LEU A 42 20.19 -7.93 6.48
N ALA A 43 21.32 -7.86 7.18
CA ALA A 43 22.40 -6.94 6.84
C ALA A 43 23.10 -7.35 5.53
N GLY A 44 23.19 -8.65 5.26
CA GLY A 44 23.74 -9.18 4.01
C GLY A 44 22.87 -8.79 2.81
N GLU A 45 21.57 -9.06 2.89
CA GLU A 45 20.60 -8.73 1.84
C GLU A 45 20.55 -7.22 1.58
N PHE A 46 20.52 -6.41 2.65
CA PHE A 46 20.57 -4.96 2.52
C PHE A 46 21.84 -4.47 1.83
N MET A 47 23.00 -5.02 2.19
CA MET A 47 24.27 -4.66 1.58
C MET A 47 24.36 -5.10 0.12
N GLU A 48 23.82 -6.28 -0.20
CA GLU A 48 23.79 -6.79 -1.57
C GLU A 48 22.90 -5.92 -2.46
N GLU A 49 21.70 -5.56 -1.99
CA GLU A 49 20.79 -4.70 -2.74
C GLU A 49 21.34 -3.26 -2.87
N ALA A 50 21.97 -2.73 -1.82
CA ALA A 50 22.64 -1.43 -1.92
C ALA A 50 23.79 -1.46 -2.95
N ARG A 51 24.56 -2.54 -3.00
CA ARG A 51 25.60 -2.70 -4.03
C ARG A 51 25.00 -2.89 -5.41
N SER A 52 23.93 -3.65 -5.56
CA SER A 52 23.26 -3.85 -6.85
C SER A 52 22.76 -2.52 -7.43
N LEU A 53 22.34 -1.58 -6.59
CA LEU A 53 21.86 -0.26 -7.01
C LEU A 53 23.00 0.73 -7.34
N VAL A 54 24.11 0.70 -6.59
CA VAL A 54 25.10 1.81 -6.62
C VAL A 54 26.49 1.38 -7.12
N ALA A 55 26.79 0.08 -7.23
CA ALA A 55 28.10 -0.37 -7.71
C ALA A 55 28.38 0.19 -9.11
N ASP A 56 29.52 0.88 -9.23
CA ASP A 56 30.01 1.50 -10.46
C ASP A 56 29.05 2.53 -11.09
N ALA A 57 28.01 2.96 -10.37
CA ALA A 57 27.09 3.98 -10.84
C ALA A 57 27.73 5.39 -10.74
N PRO A 58 27.58 6.25 -11.76
CA PRO A 58 28.01 7.64 -11.66
C PRO A 58 27.30 8.38 -10.52
N PRO A 59 27.91 9.43 -9.96
CA PRO A 59 27.26 10.24 -8.92
C PRO A 59 25.88 10.73 -9.36
N GLY A 60 24.88 10.55 -8.49
CA GLY A 60 23.49 10.95 -8.75
C GLY A 60 22.67 9.96 -9.59
N LYS A 61 23.23 8.78 -9.93
CA LYS A 61 22.51 7.73 -10.64
C LYS A 61 22.52 6.40 -9.89
N VAL A 62 21.52 5.59 -10.16
CA VAL A 62 21.40 4.22 -9.66
C VAL A 62 21.04 3.29 -10.81
N TRP A 63 21.42 2.03 -10.68
CA TRP A 63 20.96 0.98 -11.59
C TRP A 63 19.52 0.61 -11.28
N ASP A 64 18.69 0.52 -12.30
CA ASP A 64 17.33 0.02 -12.18
C ASP A 64 17.02 -0.96 -13.32
N CYS A 65 16.09 -1.88 -13.10
CA CYS A 65 15.65 -2.84 -14.13
C CYS A 65 14.35 -2.36 -14.74
N VAL A 66 14.42 -1.81 -15.96
CA VAL A 66 13.23 -1.36 -16.69
C VAL A 66 12.82 -2.40 -17.73
N PRO A 67 11.52 -2.54 -18.04
CA PRO A 67 11.08 -3.36 -19.16
C PRO A 67 11.79 -2.89 -20.44
N PRO A 68 12.29 -3.82 -21.28
CA PRO A 68 12.98 -3.45 -22.50
C PRO A 68 12.02 -2.60 -23.35
N ARG A 69 12.48 -1.42 -23.77
CA ARG A 69 11.72 -0.63 -24.74
C ARG A 69 11.63 -1.47 -26.00
N ASN A 70 10.41 -1.70 -26.50
CA ASN A 70 10.20 -2.30 -27.80
C ASN A 70 10.79 -1.37 -28.86
N THR A 71 12.09 -1.49 -29.13
CA THR A 71 12.73 -0.83 -30.26
C THR A 71 12.12 -1.42 -31.53
N SER A 72 11.43 -0.56 -32.28
CA SER A 72 10.95 -0.82 -33.65
C SER A 72 12.09 -1.45 -34.48
N PRO A 73 11.82 -2.45 -35.34
CA PRO A 73 12.85 -3.18 -36.05
C PRO A 73 13.35 -2.37 -37.25
N GLU A 74 14.39 -1.58 -37.04
CA GLU A 74 15.19 -0.98 -38.11
C GLU A 74 16.65 -1.05 -37.66
N ASP A 75 17.30 -2.20 -37.87
CA ASP A 75 18.39 -2.35 -38.85
C ASP A 75 19.06 -3.74 -38.75
N SER A 76 19.10 -4.41 -39.90
CA SER A 76 20.07 -5.40 -40.40
C SER A 76 20.99 -6.22 -39.46
N LEU A 77 20.71 -7.53 -39.30
CA LEU A 77 21.59 -8.73 -39.48
C LEU A 77 20.94 -10.00 -38.83
N PRO A 78 21.28 -11.25 -39.22
CA PRO A 78 20.45 -12.43 -38.94
C PRO A 78 20.32 -12.72 -37.44
N PRO A 79 19.15 -13.19 -36.97
CA PRO A 79 18.85 -13.24 -35.55
C PRO A 79 19.60 -14.40 -34.89
N VAL A 80 20.60 -14.08 -34.08
CA VAL A 80 20.99 -14.97 -32.98
C VAL A 80 19.76 -15.05 -32.06
N PRO A 81 19.30 -16.24 -31.64
CA PRO A 81 18.23 -16.35 -30.65
C PRO A 81 18.77 -15.89 -29.29
N SER A 82 18.86 -14.58 -29.12
CA SER A 82 19.15 -13.96 -27.84
C SER A 82 17.87 -14.06 -27.01
N VAL A 83 17.92 -14.86 -25.95
CA VAL A 83 16.89 -14.86 -24.90
C VAL A 83 16.81 -13.42 -24.40
N LYS A 84 15.79 -12.68 -24.84
CA LYS A 84 15.61 -11.28 -24.43
C LYS A 84 15.56 -11.24 -22.91
N PRO A 85 16.44 -10.48 -22.24
CA PRO A 85 16.39 -10.38 -20.80
C PRO A 85 15.04 -9.78 -20.39
N VAL A 86 14.47 -10.30 -19.31
CA VAL A 86 13.15 -9.90 -18.78
C VAL A 86 13.12 -8.41 -18.43
N CYS A 87 14.27 -7.82 -18.11
CA CYS A 87 14.45 -6.40 -17.92
C CYS A 87 15.85 -5.94 -18.39
N GLU A 88 15.93 -4.70 -18.86
CA GLU A 88 17.17 -4.05 -19.27
C GLU A 88 17.67 -3.20 -18.10
N ARG A 89 18.93 -3.43 -17.69
CA ARG A 89 19.55 -2.70 -16.58
C ARG A 89 20.04 -1.35 -17.09
N VAL A 90 19.43 -0.27 -16.61
CA VAL A 90 19.70 1.09 -17.09
C VAL A 90 20.08 2.02 -15.92
N LEU A 91 20.83 3.07 -16.24
CA LEU A 91 21.15 4.12 -15.28
C LEU A 91 19.99 5.12 -15.21
N VAL A 92 19.37 5.23 -14.03
CA VAL A 92 18.28 6.15 -13.74
C VAL A 92 18.78 7.20 -12.75
N ASP A 93 18.27 8.43 -12.84
CA ASP A 93 18.56 9.46 -11.86
C ASP A 93 18.04 9.04 -10.47
N ALA A 94 18.88 9.20 -9.45
CA ALA A 94 18.58 8.80 -8.08
C ALA A 94 17.26 9.43 -7.58
N ASP A 95 17.02 10.70 -7.91
CA ASP A 95 15.80 11.43 -7.53
C ASP A 95 14.53 10.77 -8.10
N THR A 96 14.61 10.28 -9.34
CA THR A 96 13.48 9.63 -10.02
C THR A 96 13.22 8.26 -9.40
N TRP A 97 14.28 7.50 -9.13
CA TRP A 97 14.19 6.23 -8.43
C TRP A 97 13.62 6.40 -7.01
N GLN A 98 14.10 7.39 -6.25
CA GLN A 98 13.60 7.71 -4.91
C GLN A 98 12.11 8.03 -4.90
N ARG A 99 11.63 8.89 -5.82
CA ARG A 99 10.20 9.20 -5.92
C ARG A 99 9.35 7.97 -6.26
N SER A 100 9.86 7.12 -7.15
CA SER A 100 9.21 5.86 -7.52
C SER A 100 9.10 4.93 -6.30
N THR A 101 10.21 4.71 -5.61
CA THR A 101 10.30 3.88 -4.40
C THR A 101 9.41 4.40 -3.27
N ASP A 102 9.42 5.71 -3.00
CA ASP A 102 8.55 6.35 -2.01
C ASP A 102 7.07 6.16 -2.34
N THR A 103 6.71 6.27 -3.62
CA THR A 103 5.35 6.06 -4.09
C THR A 103 4.93 4.59 -3.92
N PHE A 104 5.82 3.66 -4.24
CA PHE A 104 5.62 2.24 -4.00
C PHE A 104 5.40 1.93 -2.52
N ILE A 105 6.25 2.45 -1.62
CA ILE A 105 6.12 2.25 -0.17
C ILE A 105 4.76 2.77 0.34
N LYS A 106 4.34 3.96 -0.12
CA LYS A 106 3.02 4.52 0.22
C LYS A 106 1.88 3.61 -0.25
N HIS A 107 1.96 3.08 -1.47
CA HIS A 107 0.95 2.15 -1.98
C HIS A 107 0.90 0.86 -1.17
N VAL A 108 2.04 0.25 -0.86
CA VAL A 108 2.11 -0.96 -0.01
C VAL A 108 1.44 -0.69 1.34
N TYR A 109 1.77 0.43 1.98
CA TYR A 109 1.15 0.81 3.25
C TYR A 109 -0.37 0.95 3.15
N LEU A 110 -0.87 1.65 2.12
CA LEU A 110 -2.30 1.83 1.90
C LEU A 110 -3.02 0.51 1.64
N TRP A 111 -2.40 -0.40 0.87
CA TRP A 111 -2.94 -1.75 0.66
C TRP A 111 -3.03 -2.54 1.96
N LEU A 112 -2.00 -2.50 2.80
CA LEU A 112 -2.04 -3.12 4.13
C LEU A 112 -3.14 -2.53 5.01
N ALA A 113 -3.35 -1.22 4.95
CA ALA A 113 -4.42 -0.56 5.70
C ALA A 113 -5.82 -0.97 5.23
N ILE A 114 -6.03 -1.07 3.91
CA ILE A 114 -7.29 -1.57 3.32
C ILE A 114 -7.52 -3.02 3.74
N LEU A 115 -6.51 -3.88 3.64
CA LEU A 115 -6.60 -5.27 4.09
C LEU A 115 -6.93 -5.36 5.58
N GLY A 116 -6.29 -4.53 6.42
CA GLY A 116 -6.60 -4.42 7.83
C GLY A 116 -8.06 -4.01 8.09
N ALA A 117 -8.60 -3.06 7.31
CA ALA A 117 -10.01 -2.68 7.38
C ALA A 117 -10.95 -3.83 6.99
N VAL A 118 -10.62 -4.58 5.94
CA VAL A 118 -11.40 -5.76 5.50
C VAL A 118 -11.36 -6.85 6.56
N ILE A 119 -10.21 -7.13 7.17
CA ILE A 119 -10.06 -8.12 8.26
C ILE A 119 -10.88 -7.68 9.48
N TRP A 120 -10.73 -6.43 9.92
CA TRP A 120 -11.48 -5.87 11.04
C TRP A 120 -12.99 -5.96 10.79
N TRP A 121 -13.42 -5.58 9.59
CA TRP A 121 -14.81 -5.66 9.18
C TRP A 121 -15.29 -7.11 9.19
N SER A 122 -14.51 -8.05 8.67
CA SER A 122 -14.91 -9.46 8.59
C SER A 122 -15.08 -10.10 9.98
N TRP A 123 -14.25 -9.73 10.96
CA TRP A 123 -14.37 -10.21 12.33
C TRP A 123 -15.47 -9.52 13.15
N ASN A 124 -15.82 -8.28 12.85
CA ASN A 124 -16.82 -7.49 13.60
C ASN A 124 -18.16 -7.31 12.84
N GLY A 125 -18.28 -7.85 11.64
CA GLY A 125 -19.08 -7.30 10.55
C GLY A 125 -20.59 -7.46 10.57
N MET A 126 -21.17 -8.34 11.41
CA MET A 126 -22.65 -8.45 11.47
C MET A 126 -23.27 -7.58 12.55
N LYS A 127 -22.63 -7.46 13.73
CA LYS A 127 -23.22 -6.74 14.87
C LYS A 127 -22.99 -5.24 14.78
N GLU A 128 -21.79 -4.83 14.37
CA GLU A 128 -21.42 -3.41 14.29
C GLU A 128 -22.02 -2.73 13.05
N SER A 129 -22.17 -3.46 11.93
CA SER A 129 -22.78 -2.91 10.71
C SER A 129 -24.26 -2.56 10.90
N LEU A 130 -25.03 -3.41 11.58
CA LEU A 130 -26.43 -3.13 11.92
C LEU A 130 -26.57 -1.90 12.80
N VAL A 131 -25.68 -1.72 13.79
CA VAL A 131 -25.68 -0.54 14.67
C VAL A 131 -25.37 0.73 13.87
N ILE A 132 -24.41 0.67 12.94
CA ILE A 132 -24.05 1.80 12.08
C ILE A 132 -25.20 2.15 11.12
N VAL A 133 -25.83 1.16 10.49
CA VAL A 133 -26.99 1.38 9.59
C VAL A 133 -28.19 1.97 10.33
N LEU A 134 -28.50 1.46 11.53
CA LEU A 134 -29.58 2.00 12.36
C LEU A 134 -29.29 3.44 12.80
N TRP A 135 -28.04 3.73 13.18
CA TRP A 135 -27.60 5.08 13.53
C TRP A 135 -27.68 6.05 12.35
N LEU A 136 -27.25 5.62 11.15
CA LEU A 136 -27.37 6.40 9.91
C LEU A 136 -28.83 6.69 9.56
N LYS A 137 -29.71 5.69 9.69
CA LYS A 137 -31.16 5.84 9.48
C LYS A 137 -31.77 6.84 10.46
N GLU A 138 -31.42 6.77 11.75
CA GLU A 138 -31.87 7.73 12.77
C GLU A 138 -31.41 9.17 12.45
N LYS A 139 -30.16 9.34 12.01
CA LYS A 139 -29.61 10.65 11.64
C LYS A 139 -30.24 11.22 10.38
N ALA A 140 -30.39 10.42 9.32
CA ALA A 140 -31.05 10.84 8.08
C ALA A 140 -32.51 11.25 8.32
N GLY A 141 -33.23 10.51 9.17
CA GLY A 141 -34.61 10.82 9.55
C GLY A 141 -34.78 12.13 10.33
N LYS A 142 -33.74 12.63 11.01
CA LYS A 142 -33.76 13.94 11.70
C LYS A 142 -33.44 15.11 10.77
N ILE A 143 -32.73 14.88 9.67
CA ILE A 143 -32.32 15.91 8.71
C ILE A 143 -33.45 16.23 7.71
N LEU A 144 -34.21 15.22 7.29
CA LEU A 144 -35.34 15.35 6.35
C LEU A 144 -36.50 16.26 6.80
N PRO A 145 -36.97 16.26 8.07
CA PRO A 145 -38.08 17.14 8.49
C PRO A 145 -37.69 18.62 8.56
N THR A 146 -36.42 18.94 8.80
CA THR A 146 -35.92 20.33 8.84
C THR A 146 -35.96 21.04 7.50
N MET A 147 -35.95 20.32 6.37
CA MET A 147 -36.00 20.89 5.02
C MET A 147 -37.43 21.14 4.50
N ARG A 148 -38.47 20.77 5.27
CA ARG A 148 -39.89 20.93 4.88
C ARG A 148 -40.61 22.06 5.64
N GLY A 149 -39.96 22.67 6.64
CA GLY A 149 -40.54 23.76 7.45
C GLY A 149 -40.24 25.18 6.98
N GLU A 150 -39.49 25.37 5.88
CA GLU A 150 -39.17 26.68 5.28
C GLU A 150 -39.88 26.85 3.92
N ARG A 151 -41.21 26.72 3.89
CA ARG A 151 -42.02 27.25 2.79
C ARG A 151 -43.40 27.66 3.26
#